data_AF-A0A970GGG2-F1
#
_entry.id   AF-A0A970GGG2-F1
#
_cell.length_a   1.000
_cell.length_b   1.000
_cell.length_c   1.000
_cell.angle_alpha   90.00
_cell.angle_beta   90.00
_cell.angle_gamma   90.00
#
_symmetry.space_group_name_H-M   'P 1'
#
loop_
_entity.id
_entity.type
_entity.pdbx_description
1 polymer ?
#
loop_
_entity_poly.entity_id
_entity_poly.type
_entity_poly.pdbx_seq_one_letter_code
_entity_poly.pdbx_strand_id
1 'polypeptide(L)'
;MNKRRVVITGIGAITPVGHNVAQTWESLVNGVSGVDLISKFDYSNLPVHIAAEVKNYDPEEHFDHKEVKKLDLYTQFAMIAAREAIADA
;
A
#
# COMPACT_ATOMS: atom_id res chain seq x y z
N MET A 1 6.16 27.61 -26.98
CA MET A 1 5.39 27.36 -25.73
C MET A 1 6.35 27.32 -24.56
N ASN A 2 6.19 28.18 -23.54
CA ASN A 2 6.91 28.04 -22.27
C ASN A 2 6.38 26.82 -21.49
N LYS A 3 7.27 25.93 -21.07
CA LYS A 3 6.91 24.78 -20.23
C LYS A 3 6.65 25.28 -18.80
N ARG A 4 5.53 24.86 -18.20
CA ARG A 4 5.22 25.17 -16.80
C ARG A 4 6.10 24.31 -15.89
N ARG A 5 6.51 24.85 -14.74
CA ARG A 5 7.16 24.07 -13.67
C ARG A 5 6.08 23.28 -12.93
N VAL A 6 6.37 22.01 -12.66
CA VAL A 6 5.52 21.10 -11.90
C VAL A 6 6.36 20.61 -10.72
N VAL A 7 5.76 20.56 -9.54
CA VAL A 7 6.37 20.10 -8.29
C VAL A 7 5.47 19.04 -7.65
N ILE A 8 6.05 18.23 -6.77
CA ILE A 8 5.31 17.28 -5.94
C ILE A 8 4.95 18.01 -4.65
N THR A 9 3.67 18.06 -4.31
CA THR A 9 3.18 18.72 -3.08
C THR A 9 2.71 17.72 -2.04
N GLY A 10 2.27 16.53 -2.44
CA GLY A 10 1.86 15.48 -1.52
C GLY A 10 2.23 14.09 -2.02
N ILE A 11 2.44 13.18 -1.07
CA ILE A 11 2.74 11.76 -1.30
C ILE A 11 1.86 10.87 -0.44
N GLY A 12 1.61 9.65 -0.90
CA GLY A 12 0.82 8.67 -0.18
C GLY A 12 1.25 7.25 -0.53
N ALA A 13 1.24 6.34 0.45
CA ALA A 13 1.77 5.00 0.30
C ALA A 13 1.12 4.00 1.27
N ILE A 14 0.74 2.84 0.72
CA ILE A 14 0.45 1.63 1.50
C ILE A 14 1.38 0.52 1.01
N THR A 15 2.17 -0.04 1.91
CA THR A 15 3.28 -0.93 1.57
C THR A 15 3.41 -2.10 2.56
N PRO A 16 4.22 -3.13 2.24
CA PRO A 16 4.49 -4.24 3.15
C PRO A 16 5.21 -3.85 4.46
N VAL A 17 5.73 -2.62 4.55
CA VAL A 17 6.50 -2.12 5.70
C VAL A 17 5.87 -0.88 6.36
N GLY A 18 4.68 -0.48 5.94
CA GLY A 18 3.96 0.66 6.52
C GLY A 18 2.67 0.98 5.76
N HIS A 19 1.65 1.46 6.48
CA HIS A 19 0.33 1.78 5.91
C HIS A 19 0.16 3.27 5.57
N ASN A 20 1.23 4.04 5.71
CA ASN A 20 1.34 5.44 5.35
C ASN A 20 2.80 5.77 5.00
N VAL A 21 3.05 6.96 4.49
CA VAL A 21 4.36 7.47 4.09
C VAL A 21 5.34 7.49 5.26
N ALA A 22 4.91 7.99 6.43
CA ALA A 22 5.78 8.13 7.59
C ALA A 22 6.31 6.77 8.07
N GLN A 23 5.42 5.79 8.23
CA GLN A 23 5.78 4.43 8.62
C GLN A 23 6.64 3.75 7.56
N THR A 24 6.26 3.88 6.28
CA THR A 24 7.04 3.30 5.18
C THR A 24 8.46 3.85 5.17
N TRP A 25 8.61 5.17 5.31
CA TRP A 25 9.91 5.83 5.33
C TRP A 25 10.77 5.42 6.53
N GLU A 26 10.20 5.41 7.74
CA GLU A 26 10.89 4.96 8.94
C GLU A 26 11.40 3.53 8.81
N SER A 27 10.56 2.61 8.33
CA SER A 27 10.93 1.22 8.09
C SER A 27 12.07 1.09 7.07
N LEU A 28 12.02 1.84 5.97
CA LEU A 28 13.07 1.82 4.95
C LEU A 28 14.41 2.33 5.50
N VAL A 29 14.40 3.44 6.25
CA VAL A 29 15.61 4.00 6.88
C VAL A 29 16.21 3.03 7.89
N ASN A 30 15.37 2.28 8.61
CA ASN A 30 15.80 1.27 9.57
C ASN A 30 16.15 -0.09 8.94
N GLY A 31 16.07 -0.25 7.61
CA GLY A 31 16.41 -1.50 6.92
C GLY A 31 15.43 -2.65 7.19
N VAL A 32 14.18 -2.33 7.55
CA VAL A 32 13.14 -3.34 7.81
C VAL A 32 12.74 -4.02 6.49
N SER A 33 12.79 -5.35 6.46
CA SER A 33 12.30 -6.14 5.32
C SER A 33 10.81 -6.39 5.45
N GLY A 34 10.06 -6.14 4.37
CA GLY A 34 8.64 -6.51 4.25
C GLY A 34 8.40 -7.92 3.70
N VAL A 35 9.46 -8.63 3.29
CA VAL A 35 9.37 -9.97 2.71
C VAL A 35 9.12 -11.01 3.80
N ASP A 36 8.15 -11.89 3.55
CA ASP A 36 7.77 -12.99 4.44
C ASP A 36 7.30 -14.20 3.61
N LEU A 37 6.95 -15.30 4.27
CA LEU A 37 6.21 -16.39 3.62
C LEU A 37 4.83 -15.90 3.17
N ILE A 38 4.37 -16.37 2.01
CA ILE A 38 3.04 -16.04 1.47
C ILE A 38 1.98 -16.46 2.48
N SER A 39 1.10 -15.54 2.89
CA SER A 39 0.03 -15.85 3.86
C SER A 39 -1.36 -15.85 3.21
N LYS A 40 -1.51 -15.25 2.03
CA LYS A 40 -2.83 -15.05 1.40
C LYS A 40 -3.42 -16.27 0.72
N PHE A 41 -2.60 -17.27 0.38
CA PHE A 41 -3.05 -18.48 -0.30
C PHE A 41 -2.06 -19.62 -0.10
N ASP A 42 -2.49 -20.86 -0.39
CA ASP A 42 -1.63 -22.04 -0.35
C ASP A 42 -0.61 -22.00 -1.50
N TYR A 43 0.65 -21.85 -1.16
CA TYR A 43 1.79 -21.75 -2.08
C TYR A 43 2.55 -23.07 -2.26
N SER A 44 2.09 -24.18 -1.65
CA SER A 44 2.85 -25.45 -1.57
C SER A 44 3.26 -26.04 -2.93
N ASN A 45 2.51 -25.73 -3.99
CA ASN A 45 2.76 -26.22 -5.35
C ASN A 45 3.48 -25.20 -6.26
N LEU A 46 3.92 -24.07 -5.70
CA LEU A 46 4.60 -23.01 -6.46
C LEU A 46 6.12 -23.07 -6.26
N PRO A 47 6.93 -22.66 -7.24
CA PRO A 47 8.38 -22.59 -7.08
C PRO A 47 8.84 -21.45 -6.15
N VAL A 48 7.97 -20.51 -5.80
CA VAL A 48 8.27 -19.33 -4.96
C VAL A 48 7.28 -19.29 -3.81
N HIS A 49 7.81 -19.23 -2.58
CA HIS A 49 7.03 -19.29 -1.34
C HIS A 49 7.03 -17.98 -0.54
N ILE A 50 7.69 -16.94 -1.05
CA ILE A 50 7.86 -15.65 -0.37
C ILE A 50 7.16 -14.53 -1.14
N ALA A 51 6.66 -13.54 -0.40
CA ALA A 51 6.08 -12.32 -0.94
C ALA A 51 6.27 -11.15 0.04
N ALA A 52 6.13 -9.93 -0.47
CA ALA A 52 6.01 -8.74 0.37
C ALA A 52 4.55 -8.31 0.37
N GLU A 53 3.76 -8.89 1.27
CA GLU A 53 2.33 -8.61 1.39
C GLU A 53 2.10 -7.40 2.32
N VAL A 54 1.09 -6.58 2.04
CA VAL A 54 0.60 -5.58 3.03
C VAL A 54 0.04 -6.34 4.23
N LYS A 55 0.68 -6.18 5.40
CA LYS A 55 0.41 -6.96 6.62
C LYS A 55 -0.71 -6.30 7.44
N ASN A 56 -1.57 -7.08 8.08
CA ASN A 56 -2.63 -6.56 8.97
C ASN A 56 -3.55 -5.51 8.29
N TYR A 57 -3.85 -5.70 7.01
CA TYR A 57 -4.77 -4.83 6.28
C TYR A 57 -6.23 -5.28 6.48
N ASP A 58 -7.07 -4.40 7.02
CA ASP A 58 -8.52 -4.58 7.10
C ASP A 58 -9.24 -3.58 6.16
N PRO A 59 -9.92 -4.06 5.10
CA PRO A 59 -10.73 -3.21 4.23
C PRO A 59 -11.84 -2.43 4.94
N GLU A 60 -12.42 -2.99 6.01
CA GLU A 60 -13.57 -2.39 6.72
C GLU A 60 -13.18 -1.14 7.53
N GLU A 61 -11.89 -0.91 7.77
CA GLU A 61 -11.38 0.34 8.36
C GLU A 61 -11.39 1.53 7.37
N HIS A 62 -11.51 1.26 6.06
CA HIS A 62 -11.35 2.27 5.00
C HIS A 62 -12.54 2.42 4.05
N PHE A 63 -13.41 1.42 4.00
CA PHE A 63 -14.50 1.33 3.03
C PHE A 63 -15.73 0.71 3.67
N ASP A 64 -16.92 1.12 3.23
CA ASP A 64 -18.15 0.46 3.64
C ASP A 64 -18.20 -0.97 3.08
N HIS A 65 -18.89 -1.88 3.78
CA HIS A 65 -19.01 -3.29 3.37
C HIS A 65 -19.53 -3.49 1.92
N LYS A 66 -20.33 -2.54 1.40
CA LYS A 66 -20.79 -2.56 0.00
C LYS A 66 -19.70 -2.20 -1.00
N GLU A 67 -18.78 -1.33 -0.62
CA GLU A 67 -17.64 -0.90 -1.43
C GLU A 67 -16.56 -1.99 -1.45
N VAL A 68 -16.25 -2.59 -0.29
CA VAL A 68 -15.27 -3.69 -0.18
C VAL A 68 -15.57 -4.82 -1.17
N LYS A 69 -16.85 -5.17 -1.37
CA LYS A 69 -17.26 -6.22 -2.33
C LYS A 69 -17.11 -5.84 -3.80
N LYS A 70 -17.05 -4.55 -4.13
CA LYS A 70 -16.96 -4.03 -5.50
C LYS A 70 -15.54 -3.70 -5.92
N LEU A 71 -14.70 -3.36 -4.95
CA LEU A 71 -13.34 -2.93 -5.17
C LEU A 71 -12.39 -4.12 -5.09
N ASP A 72 -11.62 -4.35 -6.14
CA ASP A 72 -10.46 -5.24 -6.04
C ASP A 72 -9.45 -4.67 -5.04
N LEU A 73 -8.66 -5.54 -4.41
CA LEU A 73 -7.64 -5.17 -3.45
C LEU A 73 -6.66 -4.10 -4.00
N TYR A 74 -6.27 -4.18 -5.27
CA TYR A 74 -5.37 -3.15 -5.84
C TYR A 74 -6.05 -1.77 -5.86
N THR A 75 -7.36 -1.72 -6.09
CA THR A 75 -8.13 -0.47 -6.13
C THR A 75 -8.26 0.11 -4.73
N GLN A 76 -8.49 -0.76 -3.74
CA GLN A 76 -8.53 -0.37 -2.34
C GLN A 76 -7.21 0.30 -1.92
N PHE A 77 -6.07 -0.31 -2.24
CA PHE A 77 -4.74 0.26 -1.97
C PHE A 77 -4.51 1.59 -2.70
N ALA A 78 -4.89 1.67 -3.98
CA ALA A 78 -4.77 2.89 -4.76
C ALA A 78 -5.59 4.05 -4.14
N MET A 79 -6.81 3.76 -3.68
CA MET A 79 -7.68 4.76 -3.05
C MET A 79 -7.12 5.23 -1.70
N ILE A 80 -6.57 4.31 -0.88
CA ILE A 80 -5.94 4.68 0.40
C ILE A 80 -4.73 5.58 0.17
N ALA A 81 -3.81 5.19 -0.70
CA ALA A 81 -2.62 5.99 -1.03
C ALA A 81 -2.99 7.35 -1.65
N ALA A 82 -4.01 7.40 -2.52
CA ALA A 82 -4.47 8.66 -3.10
C ALA A 82 -5.10 9.60 -2.06
N ARG A 83 -5.89 9.06 -1.11
CA ARG A 83 -6.46 9.84 0.00
C ARG A 83 -5.38 10.44 0.88
N GLU A 84 -4.33 9.68 1.20
CA GLU A 84 -3.17 10.18 1.93
C GLU A 84 -2.44 11.29 1.16
N ALA A 85 -2.15 11.06 -0.13
CA ALA A 85 -1.45 12.05 -0.96
C ALA A 85 -2.21 13.39 -1.10
N ILE A 86 -3.54 13.34 -1.15
CA ILE A 86 -4.38 14.55 -1.19
C ILE A 86 -4.39 15.26 0.17
N ALA A 87 -4.32 14.52 1.28
CA ALA A 87 -4.28 15.11 2.62
C ALA A 87 -2.91 15.71 2.98
N ASP A 88 -1.83 15.20 2.38
CA ASP A 88 -0.45 15.69 2.54
C ASP A 88 -0.13 16.94 1.69
N ALA A 89 -0.85 17.13 0.57
CA ALA A 89 -0.63 18.18 -0.43
C ALA A 89 -1.04 19.59 0.00
#